data_AF-A0A6G0KRN2-F1
#
_entry.id   AF-A0A6G0KRN2-F1
#
_cell.length_a   1.000
_cell.length_b   1.000
_cell.length_c   1.000
_cell.angle_alpha   90.00
_cell.angle_beta   90.00
_cell.angle_gamma   90.00
#
_symmetry.space_group_name_H-M   'P 1'
#
loop_
_entity.id
_entity.type
_entity.pdbx_description
1 polymer ?
#
loop_
_entity_poly.entity_id
_entity_poly.type
_entity_poly.pdbx_seq_one_letter_code
_entity_poly.pdbx_strand_id
1 'polypeptide(L)'
;MVGFAVKDASLLDWADDSLGKIYEGDLDSEGVPQCPQTCYRFFDNAPQTWTDTTGCKGEPFDLSLWPKQGLEGGFGYDWGQEVNLENMLQTIDEEQLTIVSHEIGHGFGLPDFYETTDQPNAQWPKCIMMAGSSMTVTDSGGWMLRRAYEHIRSRYNFN
;
A
#
# COMPACT_ATOMS: atom_id res chain seq x y z
N MET A 1 -10.11 6.05 -4.47
CA MET A 1 -8.77 6.67 -4.39
C MET A 1 -8.93 8.18 -4.40
N VAL A 2 -7.94 8.94 -3.95
CA VAL A 2 -8.01 10.41 -3.98
C VAL A 2 -7.36 11.03 -5.22
N GLY A 3 -6.58 10.24 -5.96
CA GLY A 3 -5.99 10.64 -7.24
C GLY A 3 -5.23 9.52 -7.92
N PHE A 4 -4.89 9.75 -9.18
CA PHE A 4 -4.09 8.90 -10.04
C PHE A 4 -3.00 9.71 -10.68
N ALA A 5 -1.77 9.22 -10.64
CA ALA A 5 -0.66 9.83 -11.35
C ALA A 5 -0.35 9.04 -12.61
N VAL A 6 -0.26 9.73 -13.74
CA VAL A 6 0.06 9.13 -15.03
C VAL A 6 1.04 9.99 -15.81
N LYS A 7 1.82 9.35 -16.68
CA LYS A 7 2.69 10.08 -17.62
C LYS A 7 1.88 10.80 -18.68
N ASP A 8 0.83 10.14 -19.16
CA ASP A 8 -0.06 10.59 -20.23
C ASP A 8 -1.47 10.09 -19.89
N ALA A 9 -2.46 10.97 -19.91
CA ALA A 9 -3.84 10.66 -19.59
C ALA A 9 -4.49 9.71 -20.62
N SER A 10 -3.95 9.64 -21.84
CA SER A 10 -4.40 8.69 -22.88
C SER A 10 -4.13 7.22 -22.54
N LEU A 11 -3.35 6.95 -21.50
CA LEU A 11 -3.17 5.59 -20.96
C LEU A 11 -4.39 5.09 -20.19
N LEU A 12 -5.33 5.98 -19.86
CA LEU A 12 -6.53 5.66 -19.08
C LEU A 12 -7.74 5.53 -20.02
N ASP A 13 -8.59 4.55 -19.73
CA ASP A 13 -9.87 4.38 -20.44
C ASP A 13 -10.96 5.35 -19.96
N TRP A 14 -10.62 6.26 -19.03
CA TRP A 14 -11.50 7.30 -18.50
C TRP A 14 -10.76 8.64 -18.45
N ALA A 15 -11.51 9.73 -18.47
CA ALA A 15 -10.96 11.10 -18.50
C ALA A 15 -11.55 12.03 -17.43
N ASP A 16 -12.48 11.52 -16.61
CA ASP A 16 -13.09 12.26 -15.51
C ASP A 16 -12.49 11.87 -14.15
N ASP A 17 -12.96 12.51 -13.08
CA ASP A 17 -12.47 12.27 -11.72
C ASP A 17 -13.25 11.15 -11.00
N SER A 18 -13.99 10.28 -11.72
CA SER A 18 -14.87 9.27 -11.13
C SER A 18 -14.16 8.27 -10.22
N LEU A 19 -12.89 7.97 -10.49
CA LEU A 19 -12.04 7.09 -9.68
C LEU A 19 -11.09 7.86 -8.74
N GLY A 20 -10.99 9.17 -8.92
CA GLY A 20 -10.02 10.07 -8.31
C GLY A 20 -9.45 11.04 -9.35
N LYS A 21 -8.92 12.17 -8.88
CA LYS A 21 -8.36 13.20 -9.76
C LYS A 21 -7.16 12.70 -10.55
N ILE A 22 -7.15 12.93 -11.86
CA ILE A 22 -6.02 12.57 -12.72
C ILE A 22 -4.94 13.67 -12.65
N TYR A 23 -3.73 13.27 -12.30
CA TYR A 23 -2.52 14.09 -12.29
C TYR A 23 -1.59 13.61 -13.41
N GLU A 24 -1.62 14.31 -14.54
CA GLU A 24 -0.81 14.01 -15.71
C GLU A 24 0.51 14.79 -15.67
N GLY A 25 1.63 14.10 -15.90
CA GLY A 25 2.92 14.73 -16.21
C GLY A 25 3.72 15.25 -15.01
N ASP A 26 3.26 15.07 -13.78
CA ASP A 26 4.11 15.24 -12.59
C ASP A 26 4.95 13.98 -12.41
N LEU A 27 6.23 14.06 -12.79
CA LEU A 27 7.16 12.94 -12.76
C LEU A 27 8.29 13.20 -11.77
N ASP A 28 8.73 12.15 -11.07
CA ASP A 28 9.92 12.21 -10.24
C ASP A 28 11.23 12.27 -11.06
N SER A 29 12.38 12.24 -10.39
CA SER A 29 13.70 12.29 -11.03
C SER A 29 14.01 11.09 -11.93
N GLU A 30 13.31 9.97 -11.75
CA GLU A 30 13.43 8.76 -12.58
C GLU A 30 12.37 8.72 -13.68
N GLY A 31 11.53 9.76 -13.76
CA GLY A 31 10.47 9.89 -14.72
C GLY A 31 9.26 9.02 -14.39
N VAL A 32 9.05 8.65 -13.12
CA VAL A 32 7.86 7.89 -12.68
C VAL A 32 6.77 8.88 -12.25
N PRO A 33 5.51 8.70 -12.69
CA PRO A 33 4.46 9.63 -12.34
C PRO A 33 4.12 9.55 -10.86
N GLN A 34 3.93 10.72 -10.24
CA GLN A 34 3.62 10.86 -8.82
C GLN A 34 2.42 11.79 -8.61
N CYS A 35 1.63 11.53 -7.57
CA CYS A 35 0.64 12.50 -7.11
C CYS A 35 1.36 13.72 -6.49
N PRO A 36 0.75 14.91 -6.52
CA PRO A 36 1.43 16.13 -6.08
C PRO A 36 1.98 16.02 -4.66
N GLN A 37 3.26 16.37 -4.49
CA GLN A 37 3.92 16.39 -3.18
C GLN A 37 3.21 17.32 -2.18
N THR A 38 2.55 18.38 -2.64
CA THR A 38 1.75 19.28 -1.78
C THR A 38 0.52 18.61 -1.16
N CYS A 39 0.13 17.43 -1.65
CA CYS A 39 -0.95 16.62 -1.10
C CYS A 39 -0.44 15.44 -0.25
N TYR A 40 0.88 15.21 -0.21
CA TYR A 40 1.44 13.99 0.36
C TYR A 40 1.88 14.20 1.82
N ARG A 41 1.24 13.48 2.74
CA ARG A 41 1.43 13.63 4.20
C ARG A 41 2.41 12.66 4.84
N PHE A 42 3.02 11.75 4.07
CA PHE A 42 3.95 10.78 4.64
C PHE A 42 5.11 11.44 5.41
N PHE A 43 5.56 12.61 4.94
CA PHE A 43 6.54 13.44 5.60
C PHE A 43 6.03 14.11 6.88
N ASP A 44 4.88 13.73 7.44
CA ASP A 44 4.49 14.15 8.79
C ASP A 44 5.35 13.44 9.85
N ASN A 45 5.73 12.18 9.56
CA ASN A 45 6.36 11.29 10.54
C ASN A 45 7.87 11.49 10.66
N ALA A 46 8.58 11.75 9.55
CA ALA A 46 10.05 11.89 9.53
C ALA A 46 10.57 13.20 10.18
N PRO A 47 10.06 14.40 9.84
CA PRO A 47 10.43 15.67 10.47
C PRO A 47 9.65 15.98 11.76
N GLN A 48 8.70 15.14 12.19
CA GLN A 48 7.78 15.42 13.32
C GLN A 48 7.02 16.74 13.18
N THR A 49 6.73 17.15 11.94
CA THR A 49 5.99 18.37 11.62
C THR A 49 4.83 18.02 10.73
N TRP A 50 3.67 18.62 10.94
CA TRP A 50 2.54 18.47 10.03
C TRP A 50 2.88 19.05 8.65
N THR A 51 2.68 18.27 7.60
CA THR A 51 2.80 18.72 6.22
C THR A 51 1.74 19.78 5.97
N ASP A 52 2.17 20.93 5.45
CA ASP A 52 1.26 21.97 5.02
C ASP A 52 0.61 21.56 3.69
N THR A 53 -0.59 20.98 3.78
CA THR A 53 -1.37 20.57 2.61
C THR A 53 -2.31 21.67 2.11
N THR A 54 -2.17 22.93 2.54
CA THR A 54 -3.04 24.04 2.07
C THR A 54 -2.91 24.30 0.58
N GLY A 55 -1.78 23.93 -0.02
CA GLY A 55 -1.55 23.97 -1.47
C GLY A 55 -2.08 22.75 -2.24
N CYS A 56 -2.67 21.76 -1.56
CA CYS A 56 -3.25 20.59 -2.22
C CYS A 56 -4.53 20.96 -2.97
N LYS A 57 -4.57 20.69 -4.28
CA LYS A 57 -5.74 20.93 -5.13
C LYS A 57 -6.72 19.75 -5.17
N GLY A 58 -6.43 18.68 -4.44
CA GLY A 58 -7.27 17.50 -4.27
C GLY A 58 -7.39 17.16 -2.79
N GLU A 59 -7.61 15.90 -2.48
CA GLU A 59 -7.57 15.43 -1.09
C GLU A 59 -6.15 14.98 -0.72
N PRO A 60 -5.63 15.33 0.47
CA PRO A 60 -4.36 14.81 0.95
C PRO A 60 -4.35 13.28 1.09
N PHE A 61 -3.19 12.67 0.89
CA PHE A 61 -3.00 11.22 0.99
C PHE A 61 -1.76 10.84 1.80
N ASP A 62 -1.81 9.64 2.37
CA ASP A 62 -0.72 9.07 3.19
C ASP A 62 -0.07 7.84 2.55
N LEU A 63 -0.86 7.11 1.73
CA LEU A 63 -0.46 5.85 1.11
C LEU A 63 -0.56 5.97 -0.41
N SER A 64 0.37 5.30 -1.10
CA SER A 64 0.36 5.19 -2.55
C SER A 64 0.47 3.73 -3.01
N LEU A 65 -0.23 3.39 -4.09
CA LEU A 65 -0.19 2.07 -4.71
C LEU A 65 0.44 2.23 -6.11
N TRP A 66 1.49 1.47 -6.36
CA TRP A 66 2.33 1.56 -7.55
C TRP A 66 2.30 0.24 -8.31
N PRO A 67 1.42 0.12 -9.32
CA PRO A 67 1.46 -1.00 -10.25
C PRO A 67 2.72 -0.93 -11.13
N LYS A 68 3.62 -1.89 -10.97
CA LYS A 68 4.93 -1.94 -11.62
C LYS A 68 5.00 -3.08 -12.62
N GLN A 69 5.29 -2.74 -13.87
CA GLN A 69 5.43 -3.72 -14.95
C GLN A 69 6.64 -4.63 -14.72
N GLY A 70 6.46 -5.94 -14.85
CA GLY A 70 7.55 -6.92 -14.76
C GLY A 70 8.14 -7.13 -13.36
N LEU A 71 7.51 -6.61 -12.30
CA LEU A 71 7.89 -6.88 -10.91
C LEU A 71 7.46 -8.31 -10.53
N GLU A 72 8.31 -9.16 -9.96
CA GLU A 72 7.83 -10.44 -9.40
C GLU A 72 7.30 -10.23 -7.99
N GLY A 73 5.99 -10.47 -7.76
CA GLY A 73 5.37 -10.27 -6.46
C GLY A 73 5.02 -8.81 -6.17
N GLY A 74 5.45 -8.31 -5.01
CA GLY A 74 5.25 -6.94 -4.56
C GLY A 74 6.25 -6.55 -3.47
N PHE A 75 6.20 -5.28 -3.07
CA PHE A 75 6.89 -4.74 -1.92
C PHE A 75 5.98 -3.79 -1.16
N GLY A 76 5.77 -4.05 0.12
CA GLY A 76 5.05 -3.17 1.03
C GLY A 76 5.99 -2.31 1.87
N TYR A 77 5.67 -1.03 1.96
CA TYR A 77 6.42 -0.01 2.68
C TYR A 77 5.52 0.75 3.65
N ASP A 78 6.14 1.55 4.52
CA ASP A 78 5.43 2.47 5.41
C ASP A 78 4.66 3.57 4.65
N TRP A 79 5.03 3.85 3.40
CA TRP A 79 4.37 4.81 2.51
C TRP A 79 3.40 4.20 1.49
N GLY A 80 3.29 2.88 1.38
CA GLY A 80 2.54 2.31 0.27
C GLY A 80 2.92 0.90 -0.15
N GLN A 81 2.54 0.54 -1.38
CA GLN A 81 2.83 -0.76 -1.98
C GLN A 81 3.31 -0.57 -3.42
N GLU A 82 4.37 -1.27 -3.82
CA GLU A 82 4.66 -1.58 -5.21
C GLU A 82 4.18 -3.00 -5.50
N VAL A 83 3.42 -3.22 -6.58
CA VAL A 83 2.87 -4.56 -6.90
C VAL A 83 3.03 -4.87 -8.38
N ASN A 84 3.14 -6.15 -8.72
CA ASN A 84 3.11 -6.60 -10.10
C ASN A 84 1.85 -6.09 -10.82
N LEU A 85 2.04 -5.25 -11.84
CA LEU A 85 0.95 -4.66 -12.62
C LEU A 85 0.11 -5.73 -13.32
N GLU A 86 0.75 -6.72 -13.94
CA GLU A 86 0.07 -7.75 -14.72
C GLU A 86 -0.87 -8.61 -13.86
N ASN A 87 -0.43 -9.01 -12.66
CA ASN A 87 -1.21 -9.76 -11.69
C ASN A 87 -2.35 -8.92 -11.12
N MET A 88 -2.07 -7.66 -10.76
CA MET A 88 -3.11 -6.74 -10.28
C MET A 88 -4.21 -6.57 -11.32
N LEU A 89 -3.87 -6.35 -12.60
CA LEU A 89 -4.87 -6.24 -13.67
C LEU A 89 -5.62 -7.55 -13.92
N GLN A 90 -4.94 -8.70 -13.88
CA GLN A 90 -5.57 -10.00 -14.05
C GLN A 90 -6.57 -10.34 -12.94
N THR A 91 -6.36 -9.81 -11.73
CA THR A 91 -7.15 -10.11 -10.53
C THR A 91 -8.01 -8.94 -10.08
N ILE A 92 -8.08 -7.84 -10.85
CA ILE A 92 -8.67 -6.57 -10.41
C ILE A 92 -10.14 -6.67 -9.99
N ASP A 93 -10.88 -7.61 -10.61
CA ASP A 93 -12.29 -7.87 -10.34
C ASP A 93 -12.52 -8.91 -9.23
N GLU A 94 -11.46 -9.48 -8.65
CA GLU A 94 -11.56 -10.38 -7.52
C GLU A 94 -11.90 -9.61 -6.24
N GLU A 95 -12.57 -10.27 -5.29
CA GLU A 95 -12.91 -9.67 -3.99
C GLU A 95 -11.66 -9.21 -3.23
N GLN A 96 -10.54 -9.88 -3.46
CA GLN A 96 -9.30 -9.57 -2.79
C GLN A 96 -8.07 -9.74 -3.70
N LEU A 97 -7.33 -8.65 -3.89
CA LEU A 97 -6.03 -8.66 -4.54
C LEU A 97 -4.99 -9.25 -3.59
N THR A 98 -4.60 -10.50 -3.82
CA THR A 98 -3.76 -11.26 -2.87
C THR A 98 -2.42 -10.56 -2.62
N ILE A 99 -1.71 -10.14 -3.67
CA ILE A 99 -0.41 -9.46 -3.54
C ILE A 99 -0.58 -8.11 -2.83
N VAL A 100 -1.51 -7.27 -3.27
CA VAL A 100 -1.76 -5.97 -2.61
C VAL A 100 -2.07 -6.16 -1.12
N SER A 101 -2.88 -7.15 -0.78
CA SER A 101 -3.24 -7.45 0.61
C SER A 101 -2.06 -7.96 1.44
N HIS A 102 -1.15 -8.72 0.82
CA HIS A 102 0.12 -9.13 1.43
C HIS A 102 0.98 -7.89 1.73
N GLU A 103 1.19 -7.03 0.73
CA GLU A 103 2.04 -5.83 0.87
C GLU A 103 1.47 -4.80 1.86
N ILE A 104 0.14 -4.70 1.99
CA ILE A 104 -0.50 -3.90 3.06
C ILE A 104 -0.06 -4.40 4.44
N GLY A 105 0.16 -5.71 4.62
CA GLY A 105 0.66 -6.29 5.86
C GLY A 105 2.01 -5.72 6.28
N HIS A 106 2.94 -5.55 5.34
CA HIS A 106 4.23 -4.90 5.60
C HIS A 106 4.07 -3.41 5.94
N GLY A 107 3.07 -2.72 5.37
CA GLY A 107 2.73 -1.35 5.78
C GLY A 107 2.34 -1.24 7.26
N PHE A 108 1.83 -2.32 7.86
CA PHE A 108 1.60 -2.43 9.30
C PHE A 108 2.80 -3.00 10.09
N GLY A 109 3.93 -3.22 9.43
CA GLY A 109 5.16 -3.76 10.02
C GLY A 109 5.16 -5.26 10.25
N LEU A 110 4.29 -6.02 9.56
CA LEU A 110 4.32 -7.49 9.63
C LEU A 110 5.44 -8.02 8.73
N PRO A 111 6.28 -8.97 9.19
CA PRO A 111 7.30 -9.59 8.34
C PRO A 111 6.72 -10.75 7.51
N ASP A 112 7.48 -11.20 6.52
CA ASP A 112 7.23 -12.45 5.80
C ASP A 112 7.40 -13.68 6.69
N PHE A 113 6.51 -14.66 6.53
CA PHE A 113 6.50 -15.94 7.24
C PHE A 113 6.81 -17.12 6.30
N TYR A 114 7.64 -16.90 5.29
CA TYR A 114 7.88 -17.88 4.22
C TYR A 114 8.63 -19.10 4.72
N GLU A 115 9.56 -18.92 5.67
CA GLU A 115 10.28 -20.01 6.29
C GLU A 115 9.71 -20.35 7.67
N THR A 116 9.85 -21.61 8.08
CA THR A 116 9.44 -22.07 9.41
C THR A 116 10.13 -21.32 10.57
N THR A 117 11.31 -20.76 10.33
CA THR A 117 12.07 -19.96 11.29
C THR A 117 11.50 -18.56 11.49
N ASP A 118 10.75 -18.05 10.52
CA ASP A 118 10.14 -16.72 10.57
C ASP A 118 8.79 -16.77 11.31
N GLN A 119 8.23 -17.97 11.43
CA GLN A 119 6.95 -18.22 12.07
C GLN A 119 7.09 -18.36 13.59
N PRO A 120 6.08 -17.94 14.38
CA PRO A 120 6.10 -18.08 15.83
C PRO A 120 6.22 -19.52 16.34
N ASN A 121 5.75 -20.50 15.55
CA ASN A 121 5.93 -21.93 15.79
C ASN A 121 5.67 -22.73 14.49
N ALA A 122 6.04 -24.02 14.50
CA ALA A 122 5.92 -24.91 13.34
C ALA A 122 4.48 -25.29 12.94
N GLN A 123 3.46 -24.94 13.72
CA GLN A 123 2.05 -25.17 13.43
C GLN A 123 1.29 -23.85 13.23
N TRP A 124 1.99 -22.82 12.76
CA TRP A 124 1.37 -21.52 12.51
C TRP A 124 0.23 -21.63 11.49
N PRO A 125 -0.98 -21.10 11.78
CA PRO A 125 -2.07 -21.16 10.81
C PRO A 125 -1.76 -20.31 9.57
N LYS A 126 -2.14 -20.83 8.40
CA LYS A 126 -1.99 -20.17 7.10
C LYS A 126 -2.48 -18.72 7.15
N CYS A 127 -1.66 -17.81 6.64
CA CYS A 127 -1.98 -16.39 6.54
C CYS A 127 -1.41 -15.82 5.25
N ILE A 128 -1.87 -14.63 4.89
CA ILE A 128 -1.41 -13.96 3.68
C ILE A 128 0.09 -13.64 3.72
N MET A 129 0.68 -13.44 4.90
CA MET A 129 2.13 -13.22 5.09
C MET A 129 2.98 -14.47 4.82
N MET A 130 2.36 -15.63 4.56
CA MET A 130 3.03 -16.86 4.17
C MET A 130 2.71 -17.13 2.70
N ALA A 131 3.70 -16.92 1.82
CA ALA A 131 3.56 -16.95 0.37
C ALA A 131 2.75 -18.16 -0.12
N GLY A 132 1.69 -17.88 -0.88
CA GLY A 132 0.82 -18.89 -1.50
C GLY A 132 0.03 -19.77 -0.52
N SER A 133 0.12 -19.56 0.80
CA SER A 133 -0.57 -20.39 1.78
C SER A 133 -2.06 -20.06 1.89
N SER A 134 -2.42 -18.81 1.60
CA SER A 134 -3.77 -18.25 1.60
C SER A 134 -3.91 -17.20 0.49
N MET A 135 -5.08 -17.17 -0.16
CA MET A 135 -5.46 -16.14 -1.14
C MET A 135 -6.25 -14.99 -0.51
N THR A 136 -6.58 -15.11 0.78
CA THR A 136 -7.36 -14.10 1.52
C THR A 136 -6.73 -13.77 2.86
N VAL A 137 -7.14 -12.64 3.46
CA VAL A 137 -6.78 -12.32 4.84
C VAL A 137 -7.50 -13.29 5.78
N THR A 138 -6.74 -14.03 6.58
CA THR A 138 -7.25 -15.02 7.53
C THR A 138 -7.24 -14.49 8.96
N ASP A 139 -7.88 -15.22 9.87
CA ASP A 139 -7.87 -14.92 11.32
C ASP A 139 -6.45 -14.84 11.91
N SER A 140 -5.48 -15.63 11.40
CA SER A 140 -4.10 -15.54 11.87
C SER A 140 -3.44 -14.23 11.42
N GLY A 141 -3.74 -13.73 10.22
CA GLY A 141 -3.32 -12.39 9.79
C GLY A 141 -3.93 -11.29 10.69
N GLY A 142 -5.23 -11.39 10.98
CA GLY A 142 -5.91 -10.47 11.91
C GLY A 142 -5.32 -10.52 13.32
N TRP A 143 -4.97 -11.71 13.82
CA TRP A 143 -4.28 -11.88 15.10
C TRP A 143 -2.91 -11.21 15.10
N MET A 144 -2.12 -11.35 14.02
CA MET A 144 -0.79 -10.74 13.90
C MET A 144 -0.88 -9.22 14.00
N LEU A 145 -1.82 -8.60 13.26
CA LEU A 145 -2.04 -7.16 13.30
C LEU A 145 -2.48 -6.70 14.71
N ARG A 146 -3.42 -7.41 15.33
CA ARG A 146 -3.85 -7.15 16.71
C ARG A 146 -2.67 -7.24 17.68
N ARG A 147 -1.80 -8.24 17.52
CA ARG A 147 -0.63 -8.43 18.37
C ARG A 147 0.38 -7.31 18.19
N ALA A 148 0.66 -6.87 16.96
CA ALA A 148 1.52 -5.71 16.69
C ALA A 148 0.95 -4.45 17.36
N TYR A 149 -0.34 -4.18 17.17
CA TYR A 149 -1.03 -3.04 17.76
C TYR A 149 -0.95 -3.06 19.30
N GLU A 150 -1.19 -4.19 19.97
CA GLU A 150 -1.10 -4.31 21.43
C GLU A 150 0.24 -3.82 22.01
N HIS A 151 1.36 -4.01 21.28
CA HIS A 151 2.69 -3.60 21.74
C HIS A 151 3.00 -2.12 21.51
N ILE A 152 2.32 -1.49 20.54
CA ILE A 152 2.51 -0.05 20.25
C ILE A 152 1.39 0.80 20.83
N ARG A 153 0.26 0.21 21.24
CA ARG A 153 -0.94 0.91 21.72
C ARG A 153 -0.63 1.92 22.81
N SER A 154 0.28 1.61 23.74
CA SER A 154 0.66 2.51 24.84
C SER A 154 1.32 3.82 24.39
N ARG A 155 1.77 3.89 23.13
CA ARG A 155 2.32 5.11 22.51
C ARG A 155 1.25 6.11 22.09
N TYR A 156 -0.02 5.68 22.02
CA TYR A 156 -1.12 6.48 21.49
C TYR A 156 -2.18 6.71 22.57
N ASN A 157 -2.79 7.90 22.55
CA ASN A 157 -3.90 8.25 23.42
C ASN A 157 -5.19 8.39 22.59
N PHE A 158 -6.08 7.42 22.72
CA PHE A 158 -7.34 7.34 21.95
C PHE A 158 -8.52 7.98 22.68
N ASN A 159 -8.27 9.08 23.41
CA ASN A 159 -9.31 9.84 24.12
C ASN A 159 -10.34 10.43 23.15
#